data_AF-A0A090XBR4-F1
#
_entry.id   AF-A0A090XBR4-F1
#
_cell.length_a   1.000
_cell.length_b   1.000
_cell.length_c   1.000
_cell.angle_alpha   90.00
_cell.angle_beta   90.00
_cell.angle_gamma   90.00
#
_symmetry.space_group_name_H-M   'P 1'
#
loop_
_entity.id
_entity.type
_entity.pdbx_description
1 polymer ?
#
loop_
_entity_poly.entity_id
_entity_poly.type
_entity_poly.pdbx_seq_one_letter_code
_entity_poly.pdbx_strand_id
1 'polypeptide(L)'
;TATPDGIIESQNAILEIKCPEVQDCRAMIATNKRYDVQRKDDTYTLKKIGSYGFYSQVQYTMLCTGKQLCFLYVWSKNSDVLLEISFDGSFIAEKHASAEPVLIFFDVAAPRKRCTGAQN
;
A
#
# COMPACT_ATOMS: atom_id res chain seq x y z
N THR A 1 -2.97 13.86 0.09
CA THR A 1 -2.83 13.29 -1.27
C THR A 1 -1.91 12.08 -1.19
N ALA A 2 -2.18 11.02 -1.95
CA ALA A 2 -1.32 9.84 -2.02
C ALA A 2 -0.69 9.77 -3.42
N THR A 3 0.61 9.50 -3.48
CA THR A 3 1.36 9.42 -4.74
C THR A 3 1.94 8.01 -4.85
N PRO A 4 1.25 7.07 -5.51
CA PRO A 4 1.82 5.74 -5.76
C PRO A 4 3.01 5.86 -6.72
N ASP A 5 4.00 4.97 -6.60
CA ASP A 5 5.12 4.92 -7.54
C ASP A 5 4.67 4.52 -8.96
N GLY A 6 3.59 3.75 -9.06
CA GLY A 6 2.94 3.45 -10.32
C GLY A 6 1.51 2.98 -10.17
N ILE A 7 0.74 3.06 -11.26
CA ILE A 7 -0.60 2.49 -11.35
C ILE A 7 -0.60 1.42 -12.43
N ILE A 8 -1.07 0.22 -12.09
CA ILE A 8 -1.19 -0.92 -12.98
C ILE A 8 -2.68 -1.11 -13.28
N GLU A 9 -3.17 -0.36 -14.27
CA GLU A 9 -4.59 -0.32 -14.61
C GLU A 9 -5.16 -1.69 -15.01
N SER A 10 -4.38 -2.49 -15.75
CA SER A 10 -4.79 -3.82 -16.21
C SER A 10 -5.10 -4.80 -15.07
N GLN A 11 -4.58 -4.55 -13.87
CA GLN A 11 -4.74 -5.40 -12.70
C GLN A 11 -5.52 -4.73 -11.57
N ASN A 12 -6.09 -3.54 -11.80
CA ASN A 12 -6.71 -2.72 -10.76
C ASN A 12 -5.81 -2.56 -9.53
N ALA A 13 -4.51 -2.33 -9.78
CA ALA A 13 -3.47 -2.36 -8.76
C ALA A 13 -2.62 -1.09 -8.74
N ILE A 14 -1.98 -0.82 -7.60
CA ILE A 14 -0.89 0.14 -7.46
C ILE A 14 0.45 -0.58 -7.36
N LEU A 15 1.53 0.11 -7.71
CA LEU A 15 2.91 -0.29 -7.47
C LEU A 15 3.51 0.66 -6.42
N GLU A 16 4.14 0.09 -5.41
CA GLU A 16 4.92 0.81 -4.40
C GLU A 16 6.33 0.19 -4.37
N ILE A 17 7.36 1.00 -4.48
CA ILE A 17 8.76 0.57 -4.53
C ILE A 17 9.49 1.08 -3.29
N LYS A 18 10.17 0.18 -2.57
CA LYS A 18 11.06 0.52 -1.47
C LYS A 18 12.49 0.12 -1.80
N CYS A 19 13.41 1.07 -1.73
CA CYS A 19 14.83 0.87 -2.01
C CYS A 19 15.67 1.17 -0.76
N PRO A 20 15.79 0.24 0.20
CA PRO A 20 16.66 0.42 1.35
C PRO A 20 18.13 0.56 0.92
N GLU A 21 18.91 1.38 1.64
CA GLU A 21 20.35 1.57 1.42
C GLU A 21 21.18 0.37 1.89
N VAL A 22 20.92 -0.80 1.30
CA VAL A 22 21.61 -2.06 1.57
C VAL A 22 21.97 -2.76 0.27
N GLN A 23 22.98 -3.63 0.31
CA GLN A 23 23.37 -4.41 -0.87
C GLN A 23 22.38 -5.55 -1.15
N ASP A 24 21.84 -6.17 -0.09
CA ASP A 24 20.91 -7.31 -0.15
C ASP A 24 19.73 -7.07 0.81
N CYS A 25 18.57 -6.75 0.24
CA CYS A 25 17.33 -6.53 0.97
C CYS A 25 16.78 -7.82 1.59
N ARG A 26 17.00 -9.00 1.01
CA ARG A 26 16.53 -10.27 1.56
C ARG A 26 17.26 -10.61 2.86
N ALA A 27 18.58 -10.41 2.89
CA ALA A 27 19.40 -10.57 4.08
C ALA A 27 19.01 -9.56 5.17
N MET A 28 18.75 -8.31 4.79
CA MET A 28 18.25 -7.28 5.72
C MET A 28 16.88 -7.66 6.30
N ILE A 29 15.93 -8.10 5.48
CA ILE A 29 14.61 -8.55 5.95
C ILE A 29 14.72 -9.75 6.91
N ALA A 30 15.63 -10.68 6.63
CA ALA A 30 15.82 -11.87 7.46
C ALA A 30 16.40 -11.55 8.85
N THR A 31 17.21 -10.48 8.96
CA THR A 31 17.94 -10.12 10.18
C THR A 31 17.28 -8.98 10.96
N ASN A 32 16.67 -8.03 10.26
CA ASN A 32 16.09 -6.82 10.84
C ASN A 32 14.63 -7.04 11.25
N LYS A 33 14.42 -7.44 12.50
CA LYS A 33 13.07 -7.63 13.07
C LYS A 33 12.23 -6.35 13.12
N ARG A 34 12.85 -5.16 13.05
CA ARG A 34 12.14 -3.87 13.06
C ARG A 34 11.60 -3.47 11.68
N TYR A 35 12.10 -4.09 10.61
CA TYR A 35 11.59 -3.83 9.28
C TYR A 35 10.14 -4.33 9.14
N ASP A 36 9.36 -3.61 8.33
CA ASP A 36 7.92 -3.87 8.20
C ASP A 36 7.64 -5.13 7.37
N VAL A 37 8.49 -5.42 6.39
CA VAL A 37 8.44 -6.67 5.63
C VAL A 37 9.13 -7.77 6.43
N GLN A 38 8.48 -8.92 6.56
CA GLN A 38 9.01 -10.10 7.23
C GLN A 38 8.99 -11.31 6.31
N ARG A 39 10.06 -12.09 6.39
CA ARG A 39 10.06 -13.44 5.84
C ARG A 39 9.31 -14.37 6.77
N LYS A 40 8.31 -15.08 6.25
CA LYS A 40 7.59 -16.15 6.92
C LYS A 40 7.68 -17.39 6.03
N ASP A 41 8.45 -18.37 6.50
CA ASP A 41 8.82 -19.56 5.74
C ASP A 41 9.50 -19.18 4.40
N ASP A 42 8.85 -19.49 3.27
CA ASP A 42 9.30 -19.15 1.91
C ASP A 42 8.53 -17.98 1.29
N THR A 43 7.71 -17.29 2.08
CA THR A 43 6.92 -16.13 1.63
C THR A 43 7.31 -14.86 2.36
N TYR A 44 6.97 -13.72 1.78
CA TYR A 44 7.13 -12.41 2.42
C TYR A 44 5.78 -11.84 2.79
N THR A 45 5.70 -11.27 3.98
CA THR A 45 4.47 -10.67 4.51
C THR A 45 4.75 -9.28 5.03
N LEU A 46 3.76 -8.40 4.97
CA LEU A 46 3.86 -7.04 5.48
C LEU A 46 3.17 -6.95 6.85
N LYS A 47 3.89 -6.41 7.85
CA LYS A 47 3.33 -6.19 9.18
C LYS A 47 2.27 -5.10 9.16
N LYS A 48 1.06 -5.41 9.65
CA LYS A 48 -0.02 -4.42 9.82
C LYS A 48 0.36 -3.27 10.75
N ILE A 49 1.16 -3.57 11.78
CA ILE A 49 1.70 -2.58 12.73
C ILE A 49 3.22 -2.65 12.64
N GLY A 50 3.75 -1.97 11.62
CA GLY A 50 5.17 -1.82 11.38
C GLY A 50 5.73 -0.52 11.95
N SER A 51 7.03 -0.47 12.21
CA SER A 51 7.71 0.74 12.70
C SER A 51 7.81 1.82 11.61
N TYR A 52 7.80 1.43 10.34
CA TYR A 52 7.85 2.33 9.20
C TYR A 52 6.47 2.65 8.60
N GLY A 53 5.41 2.01 9.09
CA GLY A 53 4.04 2.29 8.69
C GLY A 53 3.69 1.91 7.25
N PHE A 54 4.46 1.02 6.60
CA PHE A 54 4.27 0.67 5.19
C PHE A 54 2.87 0.10 4.89
N TYR A 55 2.33 -0.70 5.80
CA TYR A 55 0.99 -1.26 5.62
C TYR A 55 -0.08 -0.16 5.58
N SER A 56 -0.05 0.77 6.54
CA SER A 56 -0.96 1.92 6.54
C SER A 56 -0.80 2.76 5.28
N GLN A 57 0.44 3.05 4.86
CA GLN A 57 0.72 3.83 3.65
C GLN A 57 0.08 3.19 2.41
N VAL A 58 0.28 1.89 2.23
CA VAL A 58 -0.27 1.12 1.11
C VAL A 58 -1.80 1.09 1.14
N GLN A 59 -2.40 0.86 2.31
CA GLN A 59 -3.86 0.82 2.47
C GLN A 59 -4.52 2.18 2.20
N TYR A 60 -3.94 3.28 2.69
CA TYR A 60 -4.44 4.63 2.39
C TYR A 60 -4.27 5.01 0.93
N THR A 61 -3.18 4.58 0.29
CA THR A 61 -2.96 4.85 -1.14
C THR A 61 -3.99 4.11 -2.00
N MET A 62 -4.28 2.84 -1.69
CA MET A 62 -5.36 2.09 -2.33
C MET A 62 -6.74 2.73 -2.09
N LEU A 63 -7.01 3.23 -0.87
CA LEU A 63 -8.23 3.96 -0.57
C LEU A 63 -8.38 5.23 -1.43
N CYS A 64 -7.32 6.04 -1.54
CA CYS A 64 -7.34 7.28 -2.33
C CYS A 64 -7.47 7.01 -3.84
N THR A 65 -6.86 5.94 -4.34
CA THR A 65 -6.84 5.61 -5.78
C THR A 65 -7.99 4.70 -6.22
N GLY A 66 -8.74 4.13 -5.26
CA GLY A 66 -9.81 3.17 -5.51
C GLY A 66 -9.34 1.78 -5.99
N LYS A 67 -8.03 1.50 -5.94
CA LYS A 67 -7.44 0.21 -6.35
C LYS A 67 -7.61 -0.83 -5.25
N GLN A 68 -7.57 -2.12 -5.63
CA GLN A 68 -7.85 -3.23 -4.70
C GLN A 68 -6.63 -4.09 -4.38
N LEU A 69 -5.52 -3.86 -5.10
CA LEU A 69 -4.29 -4.60 -4.97
C LEU A 69 -3.10 -3.65 -4.97
N CYS A 70 -2.08 -3.95 -4.19
CA CYS A 70 -0.79 -3.28 -4.22
C CYS A 70 0.32 -4.32 -4.43
N PHE A 71 1.15 -4.06 -5.42
CA PHE A 71 2.44 -4.72 -5.59
C PHE A 71 3.49 -3.91 -4.84
N LEU A 72 3.93 -4.40 -3.69
CA LEU A 72 5.02 -3.81 -2.94
C LEU A 72 6.33 -4.47 -3.37
N TYR A 73 7.16 -3.71 -4.09
CA TYR A 73 8.45 -4.17 -4.60
C TYR A 73 9.59 -3.59 -3.75
N VAL A 74 10.29 -4.46 -3.02
CA VAL A 74 11.47 -4.07 -2.25
C VAL A 74 12.71 -4.46 -3.04
N TRP A 75 13.46 -3.46 -3.49
CA TRP A 75 14.61 -3.67 -4.36
C TRP A 75 15.93 -3.25 -3.71
N SER A 76 16.99 -3.99 -4.01
CA SER A 76 18.38 -3.65 -3.69
C SER A 76 19.29 -4.16 -4.80
N LYS A 77 20.57 -3.79 -4.76
CA LYS A 77 21.53 -4.13 -5.82
C LYS A 77 21.62 -5.63 -6.12
N ASN A 78 21.62 -6.48 -5.08
CA ASN A 78 21.86 -7.91 -5.22
C ASN A 78 20.61 -8.78 -5.02
N SER A 79 19.48 -8.19 -4.63
CA SER A 79 18.26 -8.94 -4.37
C SER A 79 17.00 -8.09 -4.45
N ASP A 80 15.88 -8.74 -4.68
CA ASP A 80 14.56 -8.12 -4.70
C ASP A 80 13.50 -9.00 -4.01
N VAL A 81 12.41 -8.37 -3.59
CA VAL A 81 11.25 -9.02 -2.97
C VAL A 81 9.99 -8.37 -3.51
N LEU A 82 9.03 -9.18 -3.96
CA LEU A 82 7.70 -8.73 -4.36
C LEU A 82 6.67 -9.26 -3.37
N LEU A 83 5.80 -8.37 -2.89
CA LEU A 83 4.64 -8.72 -2.08
C LEU A 83 3.36 -8.26 -2.77
N GLU A 84 2.34 -9.10 -2.67
CA GLU A 84 0.98 -8.76 -3.07
C GLU A 84 0.17 -8.44 -1.82
N ILE A 85 -0.40 -7.25 -1.78
CA ILE A 85 -1.16 -6.74 -0.64
C ILE A 85 -2.55 -6.36 -1.12
N SER A 86 -3.56 -7.11 -0.69
CA SER A 86 -4.94 -6.77 -0.95
C SER A 86 -5.41 -5.60 -0.09
N PHE A 87 -6.35 -4.83 -0.60
CA PHE A 87 -7.05 -3.81 0.17
C PHE A 87 -7.80 -4.44 1.35
N ASP A 88 -7.59 -3.89 2.54
CA ASP A 88 -8.21 -4.29 3.80
C ASP A 88 -9.07 -3.12 4.31
N GLY A 89 -10.32 -3.10 3.87
CA GLY A 89 -11.29 -2.07 4.27
C GLY A 89 -11.60 -2.09 5.77
N SER A 90 -11.48 -3.26 6.42
CA SER A 90 -11.70 -3.39 7.87
C SER A 90 -10.58 -2.71 8.66
N PHE A 91 -9.33 -2.83 8.22
CA PHE A 91 -8.20 -2.11 8.81
C PHE A 91 -8.39 -0.60 8.75
N ILE A 92 -8.83 -0.10 7.59
CA ILE A 92 -9.15 1.33 7.39
C ILE A 92 -10.28 1.75 8.33
N ALA A 93 -11.38 1.00 8.37
CA ALA A 93 -12.53 1.29 9.22
C ALA A 93 -12.17 1.30 10.71
N GLU A 94 -11.38 0.33 11.20
CA GLU A 94 -10.93 0.25 12.59
C GLU A 94 -10.06 1.45 12.98
N LYS A 95 -9.13 1.85 12.10
CA LYS A 95 -8.28 3.03 12.32
C LYS A 95 -9.10 4.33 12.32
N HIS A 96 -10.11 4.44 11.46
CA HIS A 96 -11.02 5.59 11.44
C HIS A 96 -12.01 5.60 12.61
N ALA A 97 -12.42 4.44 13.13
CA ALA A 97 -13.30 4.37 14.31
C ALA A 97 -12.59 4.79 15.61
N SER A 98 -11.27 4.60 15.68
CA SER A 98 -10.44 5.02 16.82
C SER A 98 -9.99 6.48 16.78
N ALA A 99 -10.18 7.16 15.64
CA ALA A 99 -9.86 8.57 15.48
C ALA A 99 -11.16 9.37 15.55
N GLU A 100 -11.41 10.04 16.68
CA GLU A 100 -12.30 11.21 16.72
C GLU A 100 -11.99 12.13 15.52
N PRO A 101 -12.99 12.82 14.94
CA PRO A 101 -12.96 13.35 13.57
C PRO A 101 -11.99 14.53 13.42
N VAL A 102 -10.69 14.26 13.45
CA VAL A 102 -9.64 15.24 13.21
C VAL A 102 -9.23 15.09 11.74
N LEU A 103 -9.90 15.89 10.91
CA LEU A 103 -9.34 16.49 9.70
C LEU A 103 -8.52 15.57 8.76
N ILE A 104 -9.17 14.63 8.07
CA ILE A 104 -8.69 14.17 6.75
C ILE A 104 -9.87 14.15 5.76
N PHE A 105 -10.58 15.27 5.72
CA PHE A 105 -11.36 15.74 4.58
C PHE A 105 -10.60 16.95 4.00
N PHE A 106 -9.44 16.71 3.39
CA PHE A 106 -8.85 17.72 2.50
C PHE A 106 -8.50 17.02 1.18
N ASP A 107 -9.39 17.25 0.22
CA ASP A 107 -9.29 16.99 -1.21
C ASP A 107 -9.27 15.54 -1.72
N VAL A 108 -10.39 14.83 -1.53
CA VAL A 108 -10.97 14.04 -2.64
C VAL A 108 -12.22 14.76 -3.13
N ALA A 109 -12.00 15.97 -3.65
CA ALA A 109 -12.99 16.69 -4.42
C ALA A 109 -13.17 16.01 -5.78
N ALA A 110 -14.22 15.21 -5.93
CA ALA A 110 -15.23 15.43 -6.96
C ALA A 110 -16.33 14.33 -6.88
N PRO A 111 -17.61 14.71 -6.89
CA PRO A 111 -18.70 13.73 -6.97
C PRO A 111 -18.62 12.99 -8.31
N ARG A 112 -18.68 11.65 -8.25
CA ARG A 112 -18.93 10.79 -9.41
C ARG A 112 -20.25 11.23 -10.06
N LYS A 113 -20.19 12.04 -11.13
CA LYS A 113 -21.30 12.12 -12.07
C LYS A 113 -21.36 10.81 -12.84
N ARG A 114 -22.33 9.98 -12.42
CA ARG A 114 -22.83 8.83 -13.15
C ARG A 114 -23.39 9.34 -14.48
N CYS A 115 -22.67 9.18 -15.58
CA CYS A 115 -23.24 9.36 -16.91
C CYS A 115 -24.10 8.12 -17.24
N THR A 116 -25.30 8.06 -16.67
CA THR A 116 -26.41 7.30 -17.26
C THR A 116 -26.84 8.05 -18.52
N GLY A 117 -26.91 7.33 -19.63
CA GLY A 117 -27.02 7.91 -20.96
C GLY A 117 -28.35 8.58 -21.28
N ALA A 118 -28.34 9.23 -22.43
CA ALA A 118 -29.42 9.34 -23.42
C ALA A 118 -28.97 10.41 -24.42
N GLN A 119 -28.71 10.02 -25.67
CA GLN A 119 -28.87 10.93 -26.79
C GLN A 119 -29.80 10.25 -27.78
N ASN A 120 -30.91 10.95 -28.02
CA ASN A 120 -31.85 10.79 -29.13
C ASN A 120 -31.15 11.01 -30.46
#